data_AF-A0AAP7IF40-F1
#
_entry.id   AF-A0AAP7IF40-F1
#
_cell.length_a   1.000
_cell.length_b   1.000
_cell.length_c   1.000
_cell.angle_alpha   90.00
_cell.angle_beta   90.00
_cell.angle_gamma   90.00
#
_symmetry.space_group_name_H-M   'P 1'
#
loop_
_entity.id
_entity.type
_entity.pdbx_description
1 polymer ?
#
loop_
_entity_poly.entity_id
_entity_poly.type
_entity_poly.pdbx_seq_one_letter_code
_entity_poly.pdbx_strand_id
1 'polypeptide(L)'
;MDKAKNRAETIGLIILGVCLFIELPIIYQAFKTDSGIYRFFGLLVLTIGMLGYFATRVYSAKPRKIAKINTMLEQLNLTHEEIGKRQDYLSNQTMEKLVELEEVLYRELEPKQKPKQKQMSDEEFFKPLFKKKENE
;
A
#
# COMPACT_ATOMS: atom_id res chain seq x y z
N MET A 1 21.48 4.16 -3.01
CA MET A 1 20.28 4.67 -3.70
C MET A 1 20.18 3.94 -5.03
N ASP A 2 19.24 2.99 -5.11
CA ASP A 2 19.30 1.85 -6.03
C ASP A 2 19.11 2.20 -7.50
N LYS A 3 20.18 2.02 -8.29
CA LYS A 3 20.15 2.03 -9.76
C LYS A 3 19.07 1.11 -10.33
N ALA A 4 18.71 0.03 -9.62
CA ALA A 4 17.67 -0.91 -10.03
C ALA A 4 16.26 -0.29 -9.99
N LYS A 5 15.96 0.53 -8.97
CA LYS A 5 14.67 1.20 -8.83
C LYS A 5 14.46 2.23 -9.94
N ASN A 6 15.47 3.05 -10.23
CA ASN A 6 15.40 4.06 -11.29
C ASN A 6 15.27 3.40 -12.69
N ARG A 7 15.87 2.22 -12.89
CA ARG A 7 15.72 1.47 -14.16
C ARG A 7 14.29 0.93 -14.33
N ALA A 8 13.68 0.42 -13.27
CA ALA A 8 12.31 -0.08 -13.31
C ALA A 8 11.29 1.04 -13.58
N GLU A 9 11.46 2.21 -12.95
CA GLU A 9 10.61 3.39 -13.20
C GLU A 9 10.75 3.88 -14.65
N THR A 10 11.98 3.94 -15.17
CA THR A 10 12.22 4.35 -16.58
C THR A 10 11.63 3.35 -17.57
N ILE A 11 11.78 2.04 -17.34
CA ILE A 11 11.17 1.01 -18.19
C ILE A 11 9.64 1.12 -18.15
N GLY A 12 9.05 1.36 -16.97
CA GLY A 12 7.61 1.56 -16.82
C GLY A 12 7.10 2.77 -17.60
N LEU A 13 7.84 3.90 -17.57
CA LEU A 13 7.50 5.10 -18.34
C LEU A 13 7.61 4.88 -19.86
N ILE A 14 8.61 4.13 -20.31
CA ILE A 14 8.77 3.77 -21.73
C ILE A 14 7.59 2.90 -22.20
N ILE A 15 7.21 1.88 -21.41
CA ILE A 15 6.07 1.00 -21.73
C ILE A 15 4.77 1.81 -21.78
N LEU A 16 4.53 2.70 -20.81
CA LEU A 16 3.36 3.57 -20.78
C LEU A 16 3.33 4.50 -22.01
N GLY A 17 4.47 5.08 -22.38
CA GLY A 17 4.59 5.94 -23.56
C GLY A 17 4.29 5.19 -24.86
N VAL A 18 4.80 3.97 -25.01
CA VAL A 18 4.54 3.11 -26.18
C VAL A 18 3.06 2.71 -26.25
N CYS A 19 2.43 2.37 -25.12
CA CYS A 19 0.99 2.08 -25.07
C CYS A 19 0.16 3.29 -25.53
N LEU A 20 0.42 4.49 -24.99
CA LEU A 20 -0.29 5.71 -25.39
C LEU A 20 -0.11 6.05 -26.88
N PHE A 21 1.10 5.83 -27.43
CA PHE A 21 1.42 6.11 -28.82
C PHE A 21 0.70 5.15 -29.80
N ILE A 22 0.41 3.93 -29.36
CA ILE A 22 -0.36 2.94 -30.12
C ILE A 22 -1.88 3.17 -29.95
N GLU A 23 -2.32 3.57 -28.76
CA GLU A 23 -3.74 3.80 -28.44
C GLU A 23 -4.35 4.98 -29.19
N LEU A 24 -3.67 6.12 -29.22
CA LEU A 24 -4.17 7.35 -29.86
C LEU A 24 -4.58 7.15 -31.33
N PRO A 25 -3.78 6.51 -32.21
CA PRO A 25 -4.16 6.29 -33.60
C PRO A 25 -5.28 5.24 -33.76
N ILE A 26 -5.37 4.24 -32.88
CA ILE A 26 -6.46 3.24 -32.91
C ILE A 26 -7.80 3.90 -32.52
N ILE A 27 -7.80 4.72 -31.45
CA ILE A 27 -8.98 5.47 -31.01
C ILE A 27 -9.39 6.48 -32.09
N TYR A 28 -8.43 7.17 -32.71
CA TYR A 28 -8.70 8.10 -33.82
C TYR A 28 -9.35 7.39 -35.03
N GLN A 29 -8.82 6.23 -35.43
CA GLN A 29 -9.41 5.41 -36.49
C GLN A 29 -10.78 4.85 -36.11
N ALA A 30 -11.00 4.49 -34.84
CA ALA A 30 -12.29 4.04 -34.31
C ALA A 30 -13.37 5.13 -34.36
N PHE A 31 -12.99 6.39 -34.12
CA PHE A 31 -13.88 7.54 -34.24
C PHE A 31 -14.18 7.89 -35.70
N LYS A 32 -13.20 7.73 -36.59
CA LYS A 32 -13.33 8.09 -38.01
C LYS A 32 -14.06 7.02 -38.83
N THR A 33 -13.90 5.76 -38.46
CA THR A 33 -14.44 4.60 -39.19
C THR A 33 -15.33 3.86 -38.21
N ASP A 34 -16.65 3.91 -38.40
CA ASP A 34 -17.66 3.20 -37.58
C ASP A 34 -17.59 1.68 -37.83
N SER A 35 -16.41 1.11 -37.60
CA SER A 35 -16.03 -0.26 -37.84
C SER A 35 -15.87 -0.93 -36.47
N GLY A 36 -16.67 -1.97 -36.25
CA GLY A 36 -16.66 -2.74 -34.99
C GLY A 36 -15.27 -3.30 -34.63
N ILE A 37 -14.39 -3.46 -35.61
CA ILE A 37 -13.01 -3.94 -35.43
C ILE A 37 -12.20 -2.94 -34.59
N TYR A 38 -12.29 -1.64 -34.87
CA TYR A 38 -11.54 -0.64 -34.10
C TYR A 38 -12.08 -0.44 -32.69
N ARG A 39 -13.41 -0.59 -32.50
CA ARG A 39 -14.02 -0.63 -31.17
C ARG A 39 -13.51 -1.81 -30.35
N PHE A 40 -13.39 -2.98 -30.98
CA PHE A 40 -12.84 -4.17 -30.33
C PHE A 40 -11.37 -3.98 -29.92
N PHE A 41 -10.53 -3.44 -30.81
CA PHE A 41 -9.13 -3.15 -30.47
C PHE A 41 -8.99 -2.10 -29.37
N GLY A 42 -9.80 -1.02 -29.40
CA GLY A 42 -9.81 -0.02 -28.33
C GLY A 42 -10.17 -0.62 -26.96
N LEU A 43 -11.17 -1.50 -26.92
CA LEU A 43 -11.57 -2.20 -25.69
C LEU A 43 -10.47 -3.15 -25.20
N LEU A 44 -9.85 -3.90 -26.12
CA LEU A 44 -8.79 -4.87 -25.81
C LEU A 44 -7.55 -4.18 -25.24
N VAL A 45 -7.18 -3.02 -25.77
CA VAL A 45 -6.05 -2.27 -25.22
C VAL A 45 -6.39 -1.68 -23.85
N LEU A 46 -7.60 -1.17 -23.65
CA LEU A 46 -8.04 -0.65 -22.35
C LEU A 46 -8.02 -1.74 -21.26
N THR A 47 -8.43 -2.97 -21.58
CA THR A 47 -8.37 -4.08 -20.63
C THR A 47 -6.94 -4.47 -20.30
N ILE A 48 -6.04 -4.52 -21.29
CA ILE A 48 -4.61 -4.77 -21.06
C ILE A 48 -3.98 -3.67 -20.20
N GLY A 49 -4.26 -2.41 -20.48
CA GLY A 49 -3.78 -1.27 -19.69
C GLY A 49 -4.26 -1.34 -18.24
N MET A 50 -5.54 -1.68 -18.03
CA MET A 50 -6.11 -1.86 -16.69
C MET A 50 -5.46 -3.02 -15.94
N LEU A 51 -5.27 -4.18 -16.59
CA LEU A 51 -4.54 -5.33 -16.05
C LEU A 51 -3.10 -4.97 -15.68
N GLY A 52 -2.39 -4.24 -16.55
CA GLY A 52 -1.04 -3.77 -16.30
C GLY A 52 -0.95 -2.81 -15.12
N TYR A 53 -1.90 -1.89 -14.97
CA TYR A 53 -2.00 -1.00 -13.81
C TYR A 53 -2.22 -1.80 -12.51
N PHE A 54 -3.15 -2.76 -12.52
CA PHE A 54 -3.39 -3.62 -11.36
C PHE A 54 -2.15 -4.44 -10.99
N ALA A 55 -1.49 -5.08 -11.98
CA ALA A 55 -0.26 -5.82 -11.77
C ALA A 55 0.85 -4.95 -11.17
N THR A 56 1.03 -3.73 -11.67
CA THR A 56 2.02 -2.76 -11.16
C THR A 56 1.73 -2.36 -9.72
N ARG A 57 0.45 -2.14 -9.38
CA ARG A 57 0.02 -1.79 -8.02
C ARG A 57 0.26 -2.94 -7.05
N VAL A 58 -0.05 -4.17 -7.44
CA VAL A 58 0.21 -5.38 -6.64
C VAL A 58 1.72 -5.60 -6.46
N TYR A 59 2.50 -5.46 -7.54
CA TYR A 59 3.96 -5.59 -7.50
C TYR A 59 4.59 -4.55 -6.57
N SER A 60 4.08 -3.32 -6.56
CA SER A 60 4.53 -2.26 -5.66
C SER A 60 4.05 -2.43 -4.22
N ALA A 61 2.99 -3.20 -3.99
CA ALA A 61 2.39 -3.38 -2.66
C ALA A 61 3.18 -4.37 -1.80
N LYS A 62 3.73 -5.44 -2.41
CA LYS A 62 4.46 -6.48 -1.67
C LYS A 62 5.71 -5.95 -0.94
N PRO A 63 6.62 -5.17 -1.56
CA PRO A 63 7.75 -4.57 -0.87
C PRO A 63 7.33 -3.63 0.27
N ARG A 64 6.23 -2.88 0.09
CA ARG A 64 5.69 -1.99 1.14
C ARG A 64 5.17 -2.78 2.34
N LYS A 65 4.51 -3.92 2.11
CA LYS A 65 4.08 -4.83 3.19
C LYS A 65 5.26 -5.40 3.95
N ILE A 66 6.28 -5.89 3.25
CA ILE A 66 7.50 -6.41 3.88
C ILE A 66 8.18 -5.33 4.74
N ALA A 67 8.29 -4.09 4.23
CA ALA A 67 8.83 -2.98 4.99
C ALA A 67 8.03 -2.72 6.29
N LYS A 68 6.69 -2.77 6.21
CA LYS A 68 5.83 -2.59 7.38
C LYS A 68 5.98 -3.70 8.42
N ILE A 69 6.06 -4.96 7.97
CA ILE A 69 6.36 -6.12 8.81
C ILE A 69 7.72 -5.95 9.51
N ASN A 70 8.76 -5.53 8.77
CA ASN A 70 10.09 -5.30 9.35
C ASN A 70 10.03 -4.25 10.47
N THR A 71 9.33 -3.13 10.27
CA THR A 71 9.12 -2.12 11.33
C THR A 71 8.41 -2.69 12.55
N MET A 72 7.43 -3.58 12.38
CA MET A 72 6.76 -4.24 13.51
C MET A 72 7.69 -5.19 14.26
N LEU A 73 8.55 -5.93 13.55
CA LEU A 73 9.55 -6.80 14.16
C LEU A 73 10.57 -5.99 14.97
N GLU A 74 10.99 -4.82 14.47
CA GLU A 74 11.83 -3.87 15.21
C GLU A 74 11.13 -3.39 16.50
N GLN A 75 9.84 -3.07 16.44
CA GLN A 75 9.04 -2.72 17.62
C GLN A 75 8.88 -3.87 18.63
N LEU A 76 9.01 -5.12 18.17
CA LEU A 76 9.07 -6.31 19.03
C LEU A 76 10.47 -6.58 19.60
N ASN A 77 11.44 -5.68 19.37
CA ASN A 77 12.85 -5.78 19.77
C ASN A 77 13.64 -6.89 19.07
N LEU A 78 13.24 -7.30 17.86
CA LEU A 78 14.08 -8.18 17.06
C LEU A 78 15.27 -7.40 16.50
N THR A 79 16.43 -8.06 16.45
CA THR A 79 17.64 -7.47 15.89
C THR A 79 17.58 -7.39 14.36
N HIS A 80 18.31 -6.45 13.77
CA HIS A 80 18.42 -6.36 12.32
C HIS A 80 18.97 -7.65 11.67
N GLU A 81 19.80 -8.42 12.39
CA GLU A 81 20.31 -9.70 11.90
C GLU A 81 19.18 -10.75 11.81
N GLU A 82 18.34 -10.85 12.83
CA GLU A 82 17.17 -11.75 12.83
C GLU A 82 16.14 -11.37 11.79
N ILE A 83 15.92 -10.06 11.58
CA ILE A 83 15.04 -9.55 10.52
C ILE A 83 15.65 -9.85 9.14
N GLY A 84 16.97 -9.74 9.01
CA GLY A 84 17.73 -10.09 7.81
C GLY A 84 17.53 -11.55 7.41
N LYS A 85 17.65 -12.47 8.38
CA LYS A 85 17.42 -13.92 8.17
C LYS A 85 16.00 -14.24 7.69
N ARG A 86 15.02 -13.38 7.99
CA ARG A 86 13.62 -13.54 7.59
C ARG A 86 13.29 -12.95 6.21
N GLN A 87 14.20 -12.18 5.60
CA GLN A 87 13.91 -11.51 4.32
C GLN A 87 13.66 -12.49 3.18
N ASP A 88 14.40 -13.61 3.13
CA ASP A 88 14.18 -14.64 2.10
C ASP A 88 12.81 -15.32 2.25
N TYR A 89 12.38 -15.56 3.49
CA TYR A 89 11.04 -16.07 3.73
C TYR A 89 9.96 -15.08 3.30
N LEU A 90 10.07 -13.81 3.72
CA LEU A 90 9.09 -12.76 3.44
C LEU A 90 9.01 -12.41 1.95
N SER A 91 10.15 -12.39 1.25
CA SER A 91 10.21 -12.10 -0.19
C SER A 91 9.55 -13.20 -1.02
N ASN A 92 9.55 -14.44 -0.53
CA ASN A 92 8.96 -15.60 -1.21
C ASN A 92 7.47 -15.84 -0.85
N GLN A 93 6.88 -15.08 0.09
CA GLN A 93 5.47 -15.24 0.45
C GLN A 93 4.47 -14.60 -0.53
N THR A 94 3.23 -15.07 -0.51
CA THR A 94 2.10 -14.43 -1.19
C THR A 94 1.67 -13.16 -0.45
N MET A 95 0.94 -12.27 -1.15
CA MET A 95 0.42 -11.04 -0.54
C MET A 95 -0.54 -11.33 0.62
N GLU A 96 -1.36 -12.37 0.49
CA GLU A 96 -2.31 -12.83 1.53
C GLU A 96 -1.59 -13.23 2.82
N LYS A 97 -0.54 -14.06 2.72
CA LYS A 97 0.27 -14.43 3.88
C LYS A 97 0.97 -13.25 4.53
N LEU A 98 1.41 -12.26 3.75
CA LEU A 98 2.00 -11.04 4.29
C LEU A 98 0.96 -10.18 5.04
N VAL A 99 -0.29 -10.17 4.58
CA VAL A 99 -1.39 -9.50 5.31
C VAL A 99 -1.68 -10.22 6.62
N GLU A 100 -1.77 -11.56 6.60
CA GLU A 100 -1.97 -12.36 7.81
C GLU A 100 -0.85 -12.17 8.83
N LEU A 101 0.42 -12.20 8.38
CA LEU A 101 1.58 -11.93 9.23
C LEU A 101 1.54 -10.53 9.84
N GLU A 102 1.16 -9.52 9.07
CA GLU A 102 1.01 -8.16 9.57
C GLU A 102 -0.06 -8.08 10.66
N GLU A 103 -1.21 -8.75 10.49
CA GLU A 103 -2.28 -8.78 11.51
C GLU A 103 -1.84 -9.50 12.79
N VAL A 104 -1.13 -10.62 12.67
CA VAL A 104 -0.57 -11.34 13.82
C VAL A 104 0.40 -10.44 14.58
N LEU A 105 1.31 -9.76 13.86
CA LEU A 105 2.27 -8.84 14.47
C LEU A 105 1.60 -7.64 15.12
N TYR A 106 0.53 -7.10 14.52
CA TYR A 106 -0.27 -6.05 15.13
C TYR A 106 -0.87 -6.49 16.47
N ARG A 107 -1.45 -7.70 16.54
CA ARG A 107 -1.99 -8.24 17.80
C ARG A 107 -0.92 -8.41 18.87
N GLU A 108 0.28 -8.82 18.48
CA GLU A 108 1.42 -8.95 19.39
C GLU A 108 1.95 -7.59 19.89
N LEU A 109 1.74 -6.53 19.09
CA LEU A 109 2.08 -5.15 19.44
C LEU A 109 1.00 -4.44 20.27
N GLU A 110 -0.28 -4.80 20.15
CA GLU A 110 -1.39 -4.22 20.93
C GLU A 110 -1.17 -4.19 22.45
N PRO A 111 -0.63 -5.23 23.12
CA PRO A 111 -0.31 -5.15 24.55
C PRO A 111 0.83 -4.17 24.89
N LYS A 112 1.70 -3.84 23.93
CA LYS A 112 2.82 -2.89 24.11
C LYS A 112 2.46 -1.44 23.74
N GLN A 113 1.42 -1.23 22.94
CA GLN A 113 1.09 0.08 22.35
C GLN A 113 0.00 0.87 23.09
N LYS A 114 -0.75 0.30 24.04
CA LYS A 114 -1.64 1.12 24.87
C LYS A 114 -0.80 1.93 25.87
N PRO A 115 -0.65 3.26 25.74
CA PRO A 115 -0.50 4.04 26.96
C PRO A 115 -1.73 3.67 27.80
N LYS A 116 -1.54 3.32 29.08
CA LYS A 116 -2.66 3.41 30.02
C LYS A 116 -3.18 4.83 29.84
N GLN A 117 -4.30 5.01 29.13
CA GLN A 117 -5.10 6.21 29.29
C GLN A 117 -5.26 6.28 30.81
N LYS A 118 -4.60 7.26 31.46
CA LYS A 118 -4.92 7.55 32.85
C LYS A 118 -6.41 7.78 32.79
N GLN A 119 -7.18 6.83 33.32
CA GLN A 119 -8.60 7.04 33.54
C GLN A 119 -8.65 8.34 34.34
N MET A 120 -9.25 9.37 33.74
CA MET A 120 -9.49 10.62 34.43
C MET A 120 -10.17 10.25 35.74
N SER A 121 -9.58 10.65 36.87
CA SER A 121 -10.21 10.45 38.16
C SER A 121 -11.58 11.13 38.15
N ASP A 122 -12.58 10.56 38.80
CA ASP A 122 -13.89 11.19 38.97
C ASP A 122 -13.73 12.64 39.45
N GLU A 123 -12.76 12.88 40.33
CA GLU A 123 -12.43 14.20 40.85
C GLU A 123 -11.97 15.20 39.76
N GLU A 124 -11.19 14.73 38.78
CA GLU A 124 -10.78 15.52 37.61
C GLU A 124 -11.96 15.75 36.65
N PHE A 125 -12.84 14.77 36.51
CA PHE A 125 -14.04 14.84 35.66
C PHE A 125 -15.06 15.86 36.17
N PHE A 126 -15.30 15.91 37.49
CA PHE A 126 -16.29 16.80 38.09
C PHE A 126 -15.78 18.21 38.44
N LYS A 127 -14.45 18.44 38.41
CA LYS A 127 -13.82 19.75 38.70
C LYS A 127 -14.45 20.97 37.98
N PRO A 128 -14.80 20.93 36.68
CA PRO A 128 -15.39 22.07 36.01
C PRO A 128 -16.83 22.37 36.44
N LEU A 129 -17.56 21.37 36.98
CA LEU A 129 -18.95 21.52 37.40
C LEU A 129 -19.06 22.26 38.74
N PHE A 130 -18.09 22.05 39.63
CA PHE A 130 -18.03 22.78 40.91
C PHE A 130 -17.59 24.24 40.73
N LYS A 131 -16.68 24.51 39.78
CA LYS A 131 -16.22 25.88 39.47
C LYS A 131 -17.34 26.80 38.94
N LYS A 132 -18.41 26.22 38.38
CA LYS A 132 -19.56 26.97 37.88
C LYS A 132 -20.48 27.46 39.01
N LYS A 133 -20.50 26.79 40.17
CA LYS A 133 -21.33 27.14 41.33
C LYS A 133 -20.77 28.27 42.19
N GLU A 134 -19.50 28.63 42.05
CA GLU A 134 -18.85 29.70 42.83
C GLU A 134 -18.94 31.08 42.16
N ASN A 135 -19.48 31.18 40.95
CA ASN A 135 -19.60 32.43 40.18
C ASN A 135 -21.06 32.87 39.96
N GLU A 136 -22.02 32.28 40.69
CA GLU A 136 -23.41 32.75 40.86
C GLU A 136 -23.60 33.25 42.30
#